data_AF-A0A4Q4SSX2-F1
#
_entry.id   AF-A0A4Q4SSX2-F1
#
_cell.length_a   1.000
_cell.length_b   1.000
_cell.length_c   1.000
_cell.angle_alpha   90.00
_cell.angle_beta   90.00
_cell.angle_gamma   90.00
#
_symmetry.space_group_name_H-M   'P 1'
#
loop_
_entity.id
_entity.type
_entity.pdbx_description
1 polymer ?
#
loop_
_entity_poly.entity_id
_entity_poly.type
_entity_poly.pdbx_seq_one_letter_code
_entity_poly.pdbx_strand_id
1 'polypeptide(L)'
;MTNQQKPATRPGQQGDSVAFRSSSPAKVSRRNTPVILDDAASAQSARKEEENMERKRDAVRQAIFQEASDEALNIPLGYLKVAVKIIRWDESIDDFKGHTEEIERLQRIFVECFGYECSVHSIEDNKRPQLDINKAILDHVHAHDDPNNLLIIYYTGHGSRDEEGGYLELSAKEDPSHIRASRRHMAKASWRKAELPVLNDMEGDALVILDCCMASVAALKCRNVGSRIYQLLAASAEESFTSGPGPKSFTTALCNSLEELLAEKRGPFLLTQLCEKINEKRKKQPCLTWDRLRSYKRTVQLGPLHQHQTQERKAAFQKDAPERASINLRLSLKVEDLDENQIRYVAQEIPRICREVKVDIRRIYWEGMTTKKRTMSSIIEADSEDAFKVPIDDRGEDGIGRPRPMIFEAAVHSVNRAYRVRNAFRRMQDNRRPTCERENGVFQLFARTLMTGSMALAFALVGALVFTETKERCILFGAGVAMVVAYQMQQLEQSLQGDRRRRGLR
;
A
#
# COMPACT_ATOMS: atom_id res chain seq x y z
N MET A 1 -17.52 77.25 26.19
CA MET A 1 -17.62 77.15 27.66
C MET A 1 -16.85 75.92 28.10
N THR A 2 -15.76 76.17 28.79
CA THR A 2 -14.67 75.28 29.24
C THR A 2 -14.88 74.86 30.69
N ASN A 3 -14.45 73.64 31.05
CA ASN A 3 -13.69 73.29 32.26
C ASN A 3 -13.32 71.80 32.17
N GLN A 4 -12.06 71.38 32.00
CA GLN A 4 -10.89 71.44 32.88
C GLN A 4 -11.08 70.74 34.24
N GLN A 5 -10.38 69.62 34.47
CA GLN A 5 -9.19 69.59 35.34
C GLN A 5 -8.40 68.25 35.23
N LYS A 6 -7.08 68.42 35.21
CA LYS A 6 -5.93 67.48 35.36
C LYS A 6 -5.30 67.80 36.76
N PRO A 7 -4.08 67.35 37.14
CA PRO A 7 -3.52 66.00 37.36
C PRO A 7 -2.77 65.93 38.72
N ALA A 8 -2.04 64.83 39.02
CA ALA A 8 -0.89 64.85 39.96
C ALA A 8 0.11 63.72 39.68
N THR A 9 1.35 63.92 40.13
CA THR A 9 2.61 63.49 39.53
C THR A 9 3.45 62.62 40.51
N ARG A 10 4.37 61.80 39.95
CA ARG A 10 5.70 61.24 40.37
C ARG A 10 6.40 61.80 41.65
N PRO A 11 7.54 61.25 42.19
CA PRO A 11 8.58 60.32 41.63
C PRO A 11 9.19 59.28 42.63
N GLY A 12 10.24 58.53 42.24
CA GLY A 12 11.22 57.93 43.18
C GLY A 12 12.15 56.86 42.60
N GLN A 13 13.46 56.98 42.84
CA GLN A 13 14.62 56.32 42.20
C GLN A 13 15.39 55.38 43.16
N GLN A 14 16.30 54.56 42.59
CA GLN A 14 17.53 53.96 43.18
C GLN A 14 17.30 52.87 44.25
N GLY A 15 18.13 51.84 44.44
CA GLY A 15 19.52 51.54 44.09
C GLY A 15 20.13 50.74 45.27
N ASP A 16 21.13 49.91 44.99
CA ASP A 16 22.12 49.32 45.92
C ASP A 16 21.95 47.91 46.55
N SER A 17 22.85 47.04 46.07
CA SER A 17 23.83 46.19 46.78
C SER A 17 23.41 45.29 47.96
N VAL A 18 23.71 43.99 47.82
CA VAL A 18 24.27 43.17 48.92
C VAL A 18 25.35 42.24 48.36
N ALA A 19 26.54 42.32 48.96
CA ALA A 19 27.62 41.34 48.87
C ALA A 19 27.60 40.47 50.15
N PHE A 20 27.97 39.18 50.07
CA PHE A 20 29.10 38.57 50.83
C PHE A 20 29.16 37.02 50.77
N ARG A 21 30.40 36.55 50.55
CA ARG A 21 31.12 35.37 51.09
C ARG A 21 30.74 33.91 50.77
N SER A 22 31.58 33.33 49.91
CA SER A 22 32.44 32.14 50.10
C SER A 22 32.18 31.16 51.25
N SER A 23 32.10 29.87 50.90
CA SER A 23 33.01 28.83 51.41
C SER A 23 32.84 27.51 50.62
N SER A 24 33.96 26.94 50.17
CA SER A 24 34.07 25.54 49.73
C SER A 24 34.08 24.61 50.94
N PRO A 25 33.69 23.33 50.80
CA PRO A 25 34.75 22.31 50.77
C PRO A 25 34.50 21.08 49.85
N ALA A 26 35.62 20.52 49.40
CA ALA A 26 35.93 19.10 49.20
C ALA A 26 35.08 18.18 48.30
N LYS A 27 35.69 17.86 47.14
CA LYS A 27 35.86 16.54 46.49
C LYS A 27 35.00 15.36 47.00
N VAL A 28 34.13 14.85 46.11
CA VAL A 28 33.92 13.40 45.92
C VAL A 28 33.89 13.12 44.41
N SER A 29 34.89 12.36 43.96
CA SER A 29 35.02 11.81 42.62
C SER A 29 33.93 10.76 42.39
N ARG A 30 32.97 11.04 41.49
CA ARG A 30 32.06 10.03 40.93
C ARG A 30 32.56 9.64 39.55
N ARG A 31 32.90 8.34 39.43
CA ARG A 31 33.32 7.67 38.21
C ARG A 31 32.35 7.94 37.06
N ASN A 32 32.92 8.35 35.92
CA ASN A 32 32.29 8.35 34.62
C ASN A 32 31.76 6.95 34.31
N THR A 33 30.44 6.82 34.22
CA THR A 33 29.80 5.69 33.55
C THR A 33 29.56 6.18 32.11
N PRO A 34 30.12 5.54 31.07
CA PRO A 34 29.88 5.98 29.71
C PRO A 34 28.39 5.77 29.41
N VAL A 35 27.71 6.85 29.05
CA VAL A 35 26.35 6.84 28.52
C VAL A 35 26.42 6.20 27.13
N ILE A 36 26.31 4.88 27.07
CA ILE A 36 26.17 4.10 25.83
C ILE A 36 24.67 3.92 25.58
N LEU A 37 23.97 4.99 25.20
CA LEU A 37 22.53 4.90 24.86
C LEU A 37 22.11 5.71 23.63
N ASP A 38 22.98 6.54 23.04
CA ASP A 38 22.62 7.40 21.88
C ASP A 38 23.01 6.86 20.49
N ASP A 39 23.91 5.88 20.39
CA ASP A 39 24.42 5.41 19.10
C ASP A 39 23.39 4.59 18.29
N ALA A 40 22.48 3.90 18.97
CA ALA A 40 21.50 3.03 18.32
C ALA A 40 20.40 3.82 17.57
N ALA A 41 19.94 4.93 18.16
CA ALA A 41 18.92 5.79 17.55
C ALA A 41 19.49 6.55 16.33
N SER A 42 20.73 7.05 16.46
CA SER A 42 21.45 7.71 15.36
C SER A 42 21.67 6.75 14.18
N ALA A 43 22.11 5.51 14.46
CA ALA A 43 22.30 4.50 13.43
C ALA A 43 20.98 4.08 12.73
N GLN A 44 19.85 4.04 13.46
CA GLN A 44 18.54 3.76 12.87
C GLN A 44 18.06 4.91 11.96
N SER A 45 18.28 6.17 12.37
CA SER A 45 17.95 7.33 11.54
C SER A 45 18.75 7.34 10.24
N ALA A 46 20.07 7.14 10.33
CA ALA A 46 20.95 7.10 9.16
C ALA A 46 20.58 5.97 8.19
N ARG A 47 20.24 4.77 8.69
CA ARG A 47 19.76 3.66 7.85
C ARG A 47 18.45 4.00 7.14
N LYS A 48 17.50 4.62 7.85
CA LYS A 48 16.20 4.99 7.28
C LYS A 48 16.34 6.07 6.19
N GLU A 49 17.23 7.04 6.40
CA GLU A 49 17.56 8.06 5.40
C GLU A 49 18.22 7.44 4.17
N GLU A 50 19.18 6.52 4.36
CA GLU A 50 19.83 5.80 3.27
C GLU A 50 18.84 4.95 2.47
N GLU A 51 17.96 4.19 3.12
CA GLU A 51 16.90 3.44 2.45
C GLU A 51 15.97 4.35 1.64
N ASN A 52 15.64 5.52 2.18
CA ASN A 52 14.80 6.50 1.48
C ASN A 52 15.50 7.07 0.25
N MET A 53 16.80 7.42 0.37
CA MET A 53 17.60 7.86 -0.77
C MET A 53 17.72 6.78 -1.84
N GLU A 54 17.91 5.51 -1.45
CA GLU A 54 17.98 4.40 -2.41
C GLU A 54 16.66 4.21 -3.15
N ARG A 55 15.52 4.30 -2.46
CA ARG A 55 14.19 4.26 -3.12
C ARG A 55 14.02 5.39 -4.12
N LYS A 56 14.50 6.60 -3.81
CA LYS A 56 14.47 7.73 -4.73
C LYS A 56 15.34 7.48 -5.97
N ARG A 57 16.58 6.99 -5.77
CA ARG A 57 17.47 6.64 -6.88
C ARG A 57 16.84 5.57 -7.77
N ASP A 58 16.32 4.50 -7.18
CA ASP A 58 15.70 3.40 -7.93
C ASP A 58 14.47 3.87 -8.72
N ALA A 59 13.66 4.78 -8.18
CA ALA A 59 12.54 5.39 -8.91
C ALA A 59 13.00 6.20 -10.13
N VAL A 60 14.13 6.92 -10.03
CA VAL A 60 14.74 7.63 -11.17
C VAL A 60 15.24 6.65 -12.22
N ARG A 61 15.99 5.62 -11.82
CA ARG A 61 16.46 4.56 -12.73
C ARG A 61 15.30 3.89 -13.46
N GLN A 62 14.24 3.55 -12.73
CA GLN A 62 13.03 2.95 -13.29
C GLN A 62 12.35 3.86 -14.31
N ALA A 63 12.27 5.17 -14.06
CA ALA A 63 11.69 6.12 -15.01
C ALA A 63 12.50 6.21 -16.31
N ILE A 64 13.83 6.32 -16.21
CA ILE A 64 14.74 6.35 -17.36
C ILE A 64 14.62 5.05 -18.17
N PHE A 65 14.66 3.91 -17.48
CA PHE A 65 14.53 2.60 -18.12
C PHE A 65 13.19 2.45 -18.83
N GLN A 66 12.09 2.82 -18.16
CA GLN A 66 10.75 2.67 -18.74
C GLN A 66 10.57 3.56 -19.97
N GLU A 67 11.02 4.82 -19.90
CA GLU A 67 10.97 5.74 -21.04
C GLU A 67 11.69 5.16 -22.27
N ALA A 68 12.94 4.73 -22.09
CA ALA A 68 13.76 4.20 -23.19
C ALA A 68 13.25 2.85 -23.73
N SER A 69 12.73 1.98 -22.85
CA SER A 69 12.13 0.70 -23.27
C SER A 69 10.80 0.90 -23.99
N ASP A 70 9.95 1.81 -23.52
CA ASP A 70 8.67 2.10 -24.14
C ASP A 70 8.88 2.72 -25.52
N GLU A 71 9.84 3.64 -25.67
CA GLU A 71 10.25 4.20 -26.96
C GLU A 71 10.72 3.10 -27.93
N ALA A 72 11.61 2.21 -27.49
CA ALA A 72 12.13 1.12 -28.32
C ALA A 72 11.06 0.10 -28.74
N LEU A 73 9.99 -0.05 -27.95
CA LEU A 73 8.84 -0.90 -28.21
C LEU A 73 7.69 -0.18 -28.93
N ASN A 74 7.80 1.12 -29.17
CA ASN A 74 6.69 1.98 -29.64
C ASN A 74 5.45 1.90 -28.74
N ILE A 75 5.64 1.72 -27.43
CA ILE A 75 4.56 1.76 -26.44
C ILE A 75 4.29 3.22 -26.12
N PRO A 76 3.03 3.69 -26.21
CA PRO A 76 2.71 5.04 -25.81
C PRO A 76 3.01 5.28 -24.33
N LEU A 77 3.78 6.34 -24.02
CA LEU A 77 4.14 6.71 -22.66
C LEU A 77 2.91 7.03 -21.80
N GLY A 78 2.79 6.37 -20.65
CA GLY A 78 1.72 6.59 -19.67
C GLY A 78 0.43 5.81 -19.96
N TYR A 79 -0.68 6.29 -19.38
CA TYR A 79 -1.98 5.62 -19.43
C TYR A 79 -2.75 5.89 -20.72
N LEU A 80 -3.55 4.92 -21.16
CA LEU A 80 -4.45 5.09 -22.30
C LEU A 80 -5.59 6.05 -21.97
N LYS A 81 -6.15 5.91 -20.78
CA LYS A 81 -7.18 6.77 -20.23
C LYS A 81 -6.94 6.95 -18.73
N VAL A 82 -7.23 8.15 -18.24
CA VAL A 82 -7.26 8.46 -16.82
C VAL A 82 -8.65 8.99 -16.47
N ALA A 83 -9.28 8.39 -15.47
CA ALA A 83 -10.60 8.76 -14.99
C ALA A 83 -10.56 9.10 -13.50
N VAL A 84 -11.01 10.31 -13.16
CA VAL A 84 -10.98 10.88 -11.82
C VAL A 84 -12.39 10.95 -11.24
N LYS A 85 -12.58 10.39 -10.06
CA LYS A 85 -13.76 10.60 -9.21
C LYS A 85 -13.37 11.42 -8.00
N ILE A 86 -13.89 12.64 -7.92
CA ILE A 86 -13.80 13.46 -6.71
C ILE A 86 -15.04 13.16 -5.86
N ILE A 87 -14.84 12.75 -4.62
CA ILE A 87 -15.90 12.43 -3.65
C ILE A 87 -15.82 13.47 -2.53
N ARG A 88 -16.94 14.14 -2.26
CA ARG A 88 -17.07 15.11 -1.17
C ARG A 88 -18.41 14.95 -0.47
N TRP A 89 -18.55 15.51 0.71
CA TRP A 89 -19.86 15.69 1.33
C TRP A 89 -20.60 16.87 0.70
N ASP A 90 -21.92 16.79 0.70
CA ASP A 90 -22.74 17.88 0.19
C ASP A 90 -22.59 19.15 1.04
N GLU A 91 -22.57 20.32 0.38
CA GLU A 91 -22.37 21.63 1.03
C GLU A 91 -23.41 21.91 2.12
N SER A 92 -24.60 21.30 2.04
CA SER A 92 -25.64 21.45 3.07
C SER A 92 -25.30 20.78 4.40
N ILE A 93 -24.37 19.82 4.40
CA ILE A 93 -23.97 19.06 5.59
C ILE A 93 -22.48 19.12 5.93
N ASP A 94 -21.63 19.46 4.97
CA ASP A 94 -20.21 19.72 5.16
C ASP A 94 -20.02 21.01 5.98
N ASP A 95 -19.21 20.94 7.04
CA ASP A 95 -18.91 22.11 7.88
C ASP A 95 -17.63 22.86 7.45
N PHE A 96 -16.93 22.38 6.42
CA PHE A 96 -15.81 23.11 5.81
C PHE A 96 -16.29 24.16 4.81
N LYS A 97 -15.96 25.43 5.08
CA LYS A 97 -16.09 26.53 4.10
C LYS A 97 -14.88 26.55 3.17
N GLY A 98 -15.09 26.76 1.88
CA GLY A 98 -14.00 26.90 0.89
C GLY A 98 -13.65 25.62 0.12
N HIS A 99 -14.33 24.50 0.40
CA HIS A 99 -14.09 23.23 -0.31
C HIS A 99 -14.43 23.34 -1.81
N THR A 100 -15.49 24.07 -2.15
CA THR A 100 -15.98 24.15 -3.52
C THR A 100 -14.96 24.78 -4.45
N GLU A 101 -14.33 25.88 -4.05
CA GLU A 101 -13.33 26.59 -4.85
C GLU A 101 -12.08 25.74 -5.09
N GLU A 102 -11.63 24.99 -4.07
CA GLU A 102 -10.49 24.08 -4.20
C GLU A 102 -10.81 22.89 -5.11
N ILE A 103 -12.01 22.31 -5.00
CA ILE A 103 -12.48 21.19 -5.81
C ILE A 103 -12.67 21.62 -7.27
N GLU A 104 -13.28 22.77 -7.52
CA GLU A 104 -13.44 23.32 -8.86
C GLU A 104 -12.09 23.59 -9.50
N ARG A 105 -11.13 24.14 -8.75
CA ARG A 105 -9.76 24.33 -9.26
C ARG A 105 -9.10 23.00 -9.60
N LEU A 106 -9.18 22.01 -8.70
CA LEU A 106 -8.59 20.70 -8.92
C LEU A 106 -9.24 19.99 -10.13
N GLN A 107 -10.56 20.09 -10.28
CA GLN A 107 -11.29 19.56 -11.43
C GLN A 107 -10.84 20.23 -12.73
N ARG A 108 -10.71 21.57 -12.76
CA ARG A 108 -10.18 22.29 -13.91
C ARG A 108 -8.77 21.83 -14.28
N ILE A 109 -7.87 21.66 -13.31
CA ILE A 109 -6.53 21.13 -13.57
C ILE A 109 -6.59 19.76 -14.24
N PHE A 110 -7.38 18.82 -13.69
CA PHE A 110 -7.50 17.48 -14.27
C PHE A 110 -8.10 17.50 -15.69
N VAL A 111 -9.12 18.32 -15.94
CA VAL A 111 -9.79 18.37 -17.24
C VAL A 111 -8.99 19.17 -18.26
N GLU A 112 -8.63 20.40 -17.93
CA GLU A 112 -8.07 21.38 -18.88
C GLU A 112 -6.56 21.20 -19.06
N CYS A 113 -5.83 20.92 -17.99
CA CYS A 113 -4.36 20.79 -18.05
C CYS A 113 -3.92 19.35 -18.33
N PHE A 114 -4.61 18.36 -17.77
CA PHE A 114 -4.27 16.94 -17.96
C PHE A 114 -5.13 16.22 -19.01
N GLY A 115 -6.27 16.77 -19.45
CA GLY A 115 -7.14 16.08 -20.40
C GLY A 115 -7.80 14.82 -19.83
N TYR A 116 -7.92 14.70 -18.51
CA TYR A 116 -8.54 13.55 -17.84
C TYR A 116 -10.07 13.67 -17.84
N GLU A 117 -10.74 12.51 -17.79
CA GLU A 117 -12.17 12.49 -17.47
C GLU A 117 -12.32 12.73 -15.97
N CYS A 118 -13.06 13.76 -15.55
CA CYS A 118 -13.22 14.08 -14.14
C CYS A 118 -14.69 14.33 -13.80
N SER A 119 -15.16 13.70 -12.73
CA SER A 119 -16.51 13.88 -12.22
C SER A 119 -16.51 14.01 -10.70
N VAL A 120 -17.45 14.82 -10.19
CA VAL A 120 -17.64 15.07 -8.76
C VAL A 120 -18.88 14.31 -8.29
N HIS A 121 -18.76 13.60 -7.17
CA HIS A 121 -19.86 12.94 -6.48
C HIS A 121 -20.06 13.60 -5.11
N SER A 122 -21.28 14.11 -4.89
CA SER A 122 -21.69 14.73 -3.62
C SER A 122 -22.42 13.68 -2.78
N ILE A 123 -21.93 13.40 -1.57
CA ILE A 123 -22.62 12.53 -0.61
C ILE A 123 -23.63 13.39 0.14
N GLU A 124 -24.91 13.19 -0.15
CA GLU A 124 -26.02 13.93 0.45
C GLU A 124 -26.36 13.45 1.87
N ASP A 125 -27.20 14.22 2.60
CA ASP A 125 -27.78 13.83 3.89
C ASP A 125 -28.83 12.71 3.72
N ASN A 126 -28.37 11.54 3.29
CA ASN A 126 -29.20 10.36 3.14
C ASN A 126 -29.02 9.40 4.33
N LYS A 127 -29.97 8.47 4.51
CA LYS A 127 -29.91 7.51 5.62
C LYS A 127 -28.79 6.47 5.48
N ARG A 128 -28.06 6.43 4.36
CA ARG A 128 -27.14 5.34 4.00
C ARG A 128 -25.88 5.86 3.25
N PRO A 129 -25.11 6.79 3.83
CA PRO A 129 -23.91 7.36 3.20
C PRO A 129 -22.88 6.30 2.78
N GLN A 130 -22.78 5.19 3.54
CA GLN A 130 -21.94 4.06 3.15
C GLN A 130 -22.36 3.42 1.81
N LEU A 131 -23.67 3.25 1.56
CA LEU A 131 -24.12 2.67 0.29
C LEU A 131 -23.86 3.62 -0.87
N ASP A 132 -24.00 4.92 -0.62
CA ASP A 132 -23.78 5.97 -1.60
C ASP A 132 -22.32 6.01 -2.07
N ILE A 133 -21.35 6.10 -1.14
CA ILE A 133 -19.93 6.06 -1.51
C ILE A 133 -19.51 4.74 -2.16
N ASN A 134 -20.07 3.61 -1.69
CA ASN A 134 -19.81 2.30 -2.30
C ASN A 134 -20.29 2.28 -3.76
N LYS A 135 -21.48 2.82 -4.01
CA LYS A 135 -22.05 2.92 -5.35
C LYS A 135 -21.22 3.84 -6.23
N ALA A 136 -20.84 5.02 -5.75
CA ALA A 136 -20.03 5.97 -6.50
C ALA A 136 -18.68 5.38 -6.96
N ILE A 137 -18.00 4.65 -6.07
CA ILE A 137 -16.74 3.97 -6.40
C ILE A 137 -16.97 2.79 -7.34
N LEU A 138 -17.98 1.95 -7.08
CA LEU A 138 -18.28 0.81 -7.94
C LEU A 138 -18.66 1.24 -9.36
N ASP A 139 -19.50 2.27 -9.48
CA ASP A 139 -19.91 2.82 -10.78
C ASP A 139 -18.68 3.41 -11.51
N HIS A 140 -17.75 4.06 -10.80
CA HIS A 140 -16.50 4.56 -11.37
C HIS A 140 -15.60 3.43 -11.89
N VAL A 141 -15.43 2.37 -11.10
CA VAL A 141 -14.68 1.16 -11.49
C VAL A 141 -15.33 0.52 -12.72
N HIS A 142 -16.63 0.25 -12.69
CA HIS A 142 -17.35 -0.39 -13.78
C HIS A 142 -17.29 0.42 -15.09
N ALA A 143 -17.32 1.76 -15.02
CA ALA A 143 -17.33 2.61 -16.20
C ALA A 143 -15.95 2.77 -16.86
N HIS A 144 -14.85 2.56 -16.14
CA HIS A 144 -13.53 3.02 -16.58
C HIS A 144 -12.39 2.03 -16.41
N ASP A 145 -12.57 0.93 -15.67
CA ASP A 145 -11.51 -0.05 -15.46
C ASP A 145 -11.10 -0.75 -16.77
N ASP A 146 -9.80 -0.80 -17.00
CA ASP A 146 -9.13 -1.48 -18.11
C ASP A 146 -7.65 -1.66 -17.74
N PRO A 147 -6.97 -2.73 -18.19
CA PRO A 147 -5.56 -2.97 -17.88
C PRO A 147 -4.59 -1.81 -18.19
N ASN A 148 -4.94 -0.89 -19.10
CA ASN A 148 -4.09 0.23 -19.49
C ASN A 148 -4.59 1.60 -18.98
N ASN A 149 -5.60 1.61 -18.10
CA ASN A 149 -6.18 2.81 -17.54
C ASN A 149 -5.65 3.08 -16.12
N LEU A 150 -5.75 4.35 -15.71
CA LEU A 150 -5.59 4.77 -14.33
C LEU A 150 -6.91 5.32 -13.80
N LEU A 151 -7.38 4.78 -12.68
CA LEU A 151 -8.50 5.35 -11.95
C LEU A 151 -7.96 6.14 -10.76
N ILE A 152 -8.33 7.41 -10.68
CA ILE A 152 -8.03 8.27 -9.54
C ILE A 152 -9.31 8.45 -8.72
N ILE A 153 -9.23 8.17 -7.42
CA ILE A 153 -10.31 8.48 -6.47
C ILE A 153 -9.75 9.49 -5.49
N TYR A 154 -10.27 10.70 -5.53
CA TYR A 154 -9.92 11.75 -4.59
C TYR A 154 -11.09 11.94 -3.61
N TYR A 155 -10.81 11.90 -2.31
CA TYR A 155 -11.78 12.23 -1.27
C TYR A 155 -11.32 13.46 -0.49
N THR A 156 -12.26 14.35 -0.18
CA THR A 156 -12.05 15.47 0.74
C THR A 156 -13.17 15.57 1.77
N GLY A 157 -12.80 15.85 3.02
CA GLY A 157 -13.72 15.92 4.16
C GLY A 157 -13.05 15.52 5.47
N HIS A 158 -13.86 15.22 6.49
CA HIS A 158 -13.32 14.75 7.76
C HIS A 158 -12.89 13.29 7.68
N GLY A 159 -11.84 12.98 8.43
CA GLY A 159 -11.33 11.63 8.62
C GLY A 159 -11.05 11.40 10.10
N SER A 160 -11.51 10.27 10.61
CA SER A 160 -11.31 9.84 11.99
C SER A 160 -11.07 8.33 12.04
N ARG A 161 -10.63 7.81 13.18
CA ARG A 161 -10.65 6.37 13.42
C ARG A 161 -12.06 5.93 13.81
N ASP A 162 -12.45 4.74 13.36
CA ASP A 162 -13.69 4.11 13.82
C ASP A 162 -13.67 3.82 15.34
N GLU A 163 -14.81 3.41 15.90
CA GLU A 163 -14.94 3.16 17.35
C GLU A 163 -13.99 2.07 17.87
N GLU A 164 -13.61 1.12 17.01
CA GLU A 164 -12.63 0.08 17.31
C GLU A 164 -11.17 0.58 17.17
N GLY A 165 -10.97 1.81 16.69
CA GLY A 165 -9.68 2.46 16.53
C GLY A 165 -8.86 1.95 15.33
N GLY A 166 -9.41 1.04 14.54
CA GLY A 166 -8.68 0.24 13.56
C GLY A 166 -8.72 0.79 12.14
N TYR A 167 -9.76 1.52 11.75
CA TYR A 167 -9.98 1.86 10.33
C TYR A 167 -10.38 3.32 10.12
N LEU A 168 -10.12 3.83 8.92
CA LEU A 168 -10.50 5.18 8.52
C LEU A 168 -12.02 5.28 8.32
N GLU A 169 -12.63 6.16 9.09
CA GLU A 169 -14.01 6.60 8.99
C GLU A 169 -14.07 8.03 8.43
N LEU A 170 -14.84 8.18 7.37
CA LEU A 170 -15.10 9.42 6.64
C LEU A 170 -16.37 10.05 7.19
N SER A 171 -16.41 11.37 7.35
CA SER A 171 -17.59 12.04 7.89
C SER A 171 -17.78 13.46 7.37
N ALA A 172 -19.03 13.92 7.40
CA ALA A 172 -19.38 15.28 6.97
C ALA A 172 -18.99 16.36 7.98
N LYS A 173 -18.77 16.01 9.25
CA LYS A 173 -18.53 16.96 10.35
C LYS A 173 -17.46 16.47 11.31
N GLU A 174 -16.76 17.41 11.95
CA GLU A 174 -15.63 17.13 12.86
C GLU A 174 -16.09 16.39 14.14
N ASP A 175 -17.23 16.79 14.71
CA ASP A 175 -17.70 16.29 16.01
C ASP A 175 -18.99 15.45 15.92
N PRO A 176 -18.93 14.14 16.23
CA PRO A 176 -20.12 13.29 16.31
C PRO A 176 -20.97 13.53 17.57
N SER A 177 -20.44 14.22 18.59
CA SER A 177 -21.06 14.39 19.90
C SER A 177 -22.35 15.22 19.84
N HIS A 178 -22.41 16.23 18.96
CA HIS A 178 -23.59 17.06 18.74
C HIS A 178 -24.76 16.31 18.06
N ILE A 179 -24.50 15.16 17.43
CA ILE A 179 -25.55 14.40 16.72
C ILE A 179 -26.37 13.55 17.70
N ARG A 180 -25.84 13.14 18.86
CA ARG A 180 -26.59 12.32 19.85
C ARG A 180 -27.88 12.98 20.37
N ALA A 181 -27.97 14.32 20.30
CA ALA A 181 -29.16 15.07 20.69
C ALA A 181 -30.25 15.15 19.59
N SER A 182 -29.89 14.92 18.33
CA SER A 182 -30.83 14.95 17.20
C SER A 182 -31.00 13.53 16.66
N ARG A 183 -32.23 13.05 16.45
CA ARG A 183 -32.49 11.71 15.86
C ARG A 183 -32.06 11.58 14.38
N ARG A 184 -31.08 12.38 13.92
CA ARG A 184 -30.52 12.36 12.57
C ARG A 184 -29.47 11.26 12.48
N HIS A 185 -29.41 10.62 11.31
CA HIS A 185 -28.45 9.54 11.07
C HIS A 185 -27.05 10.16 10.99
N MET A 186 -26.02 9.44 11.46
CA MET A 186 -24.65 9.94 11.37
C MET A 186 -24.18 9.84 9.91
N ALA A 187 -23.84 10.98 9.31
CA ALA A 187 -23.24 11.07 7.98
C ALA A 187 -21.80 10.56 8.02
N LYS A 188 -21.65 9.23 8.13
CA LYS A 188 -20.39 8.51 8.30
C LYS A 188 -20.27 7.34 7.33
N ALA A 189 -19.06 7.11 6.81
CA ALA A 189 -18.77 5.97 5.96
C ALA A 189 -17.37 5.40 6.25
N SER A 190 -17.25 4.07 6.23
CA SER A 190 -15.98 3.37 6.34
C SER A 190 -15.28 3.32 4.98
N TRP A 191 -14.06 3.87 4.91
CA TRP A 191 -13.22 3.78 3.71
C TRP A 191 -12.92 2.33 3.35
N ARG A 192 -12.60 1.48 4.35
CA ARG A 192 -12.29 0.06 4.15
C ARG A 192 -13.37 -0.67 3.34
N LYS A 193 -14.66 -0.36 3.58
CA LYS A 193 -15.78 -0.96 2.86
C LYS A 193 -15.90 -0.40 1.44
N ALA A 194 -15.69 0.91 1.28
CA ALA A 194 -15.77 1.61 0.01
C ALA A 194 -14.62 1.23 -0.94
N GLU A 195 -13.44 0.93 -0.40
CA GLU A 195 -12.22 0.55 -1.12
C GLU A 195 -12.29 -0.85 -1.76
N LEU A 196 -13.24 -1.69 -1.36
CA LEU A 196 -13.26 -3.11 -1.75
C LEU A 196 -13.24 -3.37 -3.26
N PRO A 197 -14.01 -2.65 -4.12
CA PRO A 197 -13.93 -2.83 -5.57
C PRO A 197 -12.54 -2.49 -6.11
N VAL A 198 -11.94 -1.41 -5.58
CA VAL A 198 -10.60 -0.95 -5.96
C VAL A 198 -9.54 -1.97 -5.56
N LEU A 199 -9.70 -2.67 -4.45
CA LEU A 199 -8.75 -3.69 -3.98
C LEU A 199 -8.85 -5.02 -4.74
N ASN A 200 -10.07 -5.48 -5.01
CA ASN A 200 -10.30 -6.88 -5.38
C ASN A 200 -10.70 -7.09 -6.84
N ASP A 201 -11.36 -6.09 -7.45
CA ASP A 201 -12.10 -6.30 -8.69
C ASP A 201 -11.50 -5.56 -9.89
N MET A 202 -10.57 -4.61 -9.64
CA MET A 202 -9.90 -3.86 -10.70
C MET A 202 -8.76 -4.61 -11.38
N GLU A 203 -8.63 -4.41 -12.70
CA GLU A 203 -7.47 -4.81 -13.52
C GLU A 203 -6.49 -3.65 -13.73
N GLY A 204 -6.99 -2.41 -13.88
CA GLY A 204 -6.19 -1.22 -14.12
C GLY A 204 -5.48 -0.66 -12.90
N ASP A 205 -4.61 0.32 -13.12
CA ASP A 205 -3.90 0.98 -12.04
C ASP A 205 -4.85 1.90 -11.25
N ALA A 206 -4.59 2.07 -9.96
CA ALA A 206 -5.37 2.92 -9.08
C ALA A 206 -4.50 3.91 -8.28
N LEU A 207 -4.94 5.16 -8.21
CA LEU A 207 -4.43 6.17 -7.30
C LEU A 207 -5.55 6.68 -6.42
N VAL A 208 -5.46 6.44 -5.11
CA VAL A 208 -6.36 7.05 -4.15
C VAL A 208 -5.67 8.26 -3.52
N ILE A 209 -6.35 9.38 -3.44
CA ILE A 209 -5.89 10.60 -2.77
C ILE A 209 -6.88 10.92 -1.65
N LEU A 210 -6.42 10.91 -0.41
CA LEU A 210 -7.27 11.18 0.76
C LEU A 210 -6.86 12.51 1.40
N ASP A 211 -7.63 13.57 1.14
CA ASP A 211 -7.53 14.86 1.83
C ASP A 211 -8.42 14.87 3.08
N CYS A 212 -7.93 14.24 4.14
CA CYS A 212 -8.59 14.24 5.44
C CYS A 212 -7.59 14.05 6.58
N CYS A 213 -8.04 14.25 7.81
CA CYS A 213 -7.29 13.88 9.00
C CYS A 213 -7.14 12.36 9.09
N MET A 214 -6.03 11.91 9.69
CA MET A 214 -5.73 10.48 9.87
C MET A 214 -5.76 9.66 8.56
N ALA A 215 -5.51 10.29 7.41
CA ALA A 215 -5.67 9.69 6.09
C ALA A 215 -4.82 8.42 5.93
N SER A 216 -3.63 8.38 6.54
CA SER A 216 -2.75 7.21 6.50
C SER A 216 -3.30 5.99 7.25
N VAL A 217 -4.37 6.09 8.05
CA VAL A 217 -5.03 4.91 8.65
C VAL A 217 -5.59 3.99 7.55
N ALA A 218 -5.94 4.54 6.38
CA ALA A 218 -6.31 3.76 5.20
C ALA A 218 -5.16 2.90 4.65
N ALA A 219 -3.90 3.14 5.05
CA ALA A 219 -2.75 2.42 4.54
C ALA A 219 -2.65 0.96 5.00
N LEU A 220 -3.54 0.48 5.88
CA LEU A 220 -3.62 -0.92 6.30
C LEU A 220 -3.61 -1.87 5.10
N LYS A 221 -2.47 -2.53 4.91
CA LYS A 221 -2.08 -3.13 3.63
C LYS A 221 -2.82 -4.45 3.38
N CYS A 222 -3.36 -4.62 2.18
CA CYS A 222 -3.83 -5.93 1.71
C CYS A 222 -2.72 -6.61 0.92
N ARG A 223 -2.53 -7.92 1.13
CA ARG A 223 -1.69 -8.73 0.25
C ARG A 223 -2.57 -9.23 -0.90
N ASN A 224 -2.54 -8.55 -2.03
CA ASN A 224 -3.09 -9.08 -3.27
C ASN A 224 -1.96 -9.40 -4.25
N VAL A 225 -2.14 -10.44 -5.05
CA VAL A 225 -1.11 -11.00 -5.94
C VAL A 225 -1.32 -10.47 -7.38
N GLY A 226 -1.56 -9.17 -7.52
CA GLY A 226 -1.83 -8.52 -8.80
C GLY A 226 -0.62 -7.74 -9.35
N SER A 227 -0.49 -7.67 -10.68
CA SER A 227 0.57 -6.94 -11.38
C SER A 227 0.34 -5.43 -11.50
N ARG A 228 -0.90 -4.98 -11.27
CA ARG A 228 -1.30 -3.57 -11.31
C ARG A 228 -0.78 -2.77 -10.11
N ILE A 229 -0.67 -1.47 -10.30
CA ILE A 229 -0.29 -0.49 -9.28
C ILE A 229 -1.53 -0.08 -8.51
N TYR A 230 -1.43 -0.04 -7.19
CA TYR A 230 -2.40 0.66 -6.36
C TYR A 230 -1.68 1.47 -5.29
N GLN A 231 -1.67 2.79 -5.46
CA GLN A 231 -1.05 3.70 -4.52
C GLN A 231 -2.08 4.60 -3.82
N LEU A 232 -1.76 4.95 -2.58
CA LEU A 232 -2.50 5.93 -1.77
C LEU A 232 -1.58 7.13 -1.50
N LEU A 233 -2.05 8.32 -1.82
CA LEU A 233 -1.48 9.60 -1.41
C LEU A 233 -2.34 10.17 -0.26
N ALA A 234 -1.83 10.09 0.97
CA ALA A 234 -2.52 10.52 2.17
C ALA A 234 -2.07 11.94 2.56
N ALA A 235 -3.02 12.86 2.80
CA ALA A 235 -2.73 14.24 3.19
C ALA A 235 -2.12 14.39 4.60
N SER A 236 -2.24 13.35 5.42
CA SER A 236 -1.83 13.32 6.83
C SER A 236 -1.36 11.92 7.27
N ALA A 237 -0.49 11.87 8.27
CA ALA A 237 -0.09 10.64 8.98
C ALA A 237 -1.22 10.11 9.89
N GLU A 238 -1.06 8.87 10.38
CA GLU A 238 -2.10 8.12 11.10
C GLU A 238 -2.67 8.83 12.34
N GLU A 239 -1.84 9.62 13.03
CA GLU A 239 -2.21 10.37 14.26
C GLU A 239 -2.08 11.88 14.07
N SER A 240 -2.36 12.37 12.87
CA SER A 240 -2.18 13.79 12.56
C SER A 240 -3.40 14.39 11.85
N PHE A 241 -3.62 15.67 12.14
CA PHE A 241 -4.61 16.50 11.49
C PHE A 241 -4.02 17.17 10.25
N THR A 242 -4.87 17.41 9.25
CA THR A 242 -4.55 18.27 8.11
C THR A 242 -5.22 19.64 8.29
N SER A 243 -4.68 20.68 7.67
CA SER A 243 -5.37 21.97 7.58
C SER A 243 -6.60 21.83 6.71
N GLY A 244 -7.73 22.41 7.13
CA GLY A 244 -8.92 22.56 6.29
C GLY A 244 -8.68 23.48 5.08
N PRO A 245 -9.72 23.74 4.27
CA PRO A 245 -9.58 24.47 3.01
C PRO A 245 -8.92 25.83 3.13
N GLY A 246 -8.18 26.22 2.09
CA GLY A 246 -7.51 27.50 2.00
C GLY A 246 -6.00 27.39 1.74
N PRO A 247 -5.22 28.48 1.90
CA PRO A 247 -3.84 28.57 1.40
C PRO A 247 -2.84 27.54 1.93
N LYS A 248 -3.16 26.90 3.06
CA LYS A 248 -2.32 25.89 3.73
C LYS A 248 -2.90 24.47 3.60
N SER A 249 -4.05 24.30 2.95
CA SER A 249 -4.71 23.00 2.78
C SER A 249 -3.84 22.05 1.96
N PHE A 250 -4.17 20.77 1.99
CA PHE A 250 -3.48 19.80 1.16
C PHE A 250 -3.86 20.00 -0.30
N THR A 251 -5.14 20.22 -0.57
CA THR A 251 -5.64 20.43 -1.93
C THR A 251 -5.04 21.67 -2.61
N THR A 252 -4.86 22.78 -1.91
CA THR A 252 -4.16 23.95 -2.47
C THR A 252 -2.71 23.59 -2.83
N ALA A 253 -1.99 22.88 -1.94
CA ALA A 253 -0.62 22.45 -2.21
C ALA A 253 -0.53 21.43 -3.36
N LEU A 254 -1.52 20.53 -3.47
CA LEU A 254 -1.66 19.57 -4.56
C LEU A 254 -1.85 20.31 -5.90
N CYS A 255 -2.80 21.23 -5.98
CA CYS A 255 -3.06 22.02 -7.19
C CYS A 255 -1.81 22.78 -7.65
N ASN A 256 -1.16 23.54 -6.75
CA ASN A 256 0.05 24.28 -7.07
C ASN A 256 1.16 23.34 -7.58
N SER A 257 1.32 22.17 -6.95
CA SER A 257 2.38 21.22 -7.31
C SER A 257 2.13 20.54 -8.66
N LEU A 258 0.87 20.25 -8.99
CA LEU A 258 0.49 19.72 -10.31
C LEU A 258 0.81 20.74 -11.41
N GLU A 259 0.41 22.00 -11.22
CA GLU A 259 0.66 23.09 -12.18
C GLU A 259 2.17 23.34 -12.36
N GLU A 260 2.94 23.41 -11.27
CA GLU A 260 4.39 23.60 -11.32
C GLU A 260 5.09 22.44 -12.05
N LEU A 261 4.71 21.19 -11.78
CA LEU A 261 5.31 20.04 -12.44
C LEU A 261 4.99 20.00 -13.94
N LEU A 262 3.79 20.42 -14.34
CA LEU A 262 3.43 20.58 -15.75
C LEU A 262 4.23 21.70 -16.44
N ALA A 263 4.52 22.80 -15.74
CA ALA A 263 5.32 23.89 -16.28
C ALA A 263 6.81 23.50 -16.41
N GLU A 264 7.33 22.75 -15.44
CA GLU A 264 8.73 22.33 -15.39
C GLU A 264 9.05 21.18 -16.37
N LYS A 265 8.07 20.31 -16.64
CA LYS A 265 8.28 19.09 -17.44
C LYS A 265 7.37 19.04 -18.65
N ARG A 266 7.95 18.72 -19.81
CA ARG A 266 7.22 18.50 -21.07
C ARG A 266 6.58 17.10 -21.17
N GLY A 267 6.46 16.36 -20.08
CA GLY A 267 6.06 14.95 -20.08
C GLY A 267 5.58 14.45 -18.72
N PRO A 268 5.32 13.14 -18.59
CA PRO A 268 4.81 12.57 -17.35
C PRO A 268 5.81 12.70 -16.20
N PHE A 269 5.28 12.71 -14.98
CA PHE A 269 6.05 12.73 -13.74
C PHE A 269 5.55 11.66 -12.76
N LEU A 270 6.41 11.23 -11.86
CA LEU A 270 6.09 10.18 -10.89
C LEU A 270 5.28 10.75 -9.73
N LEU A 271 4.43 9.91 -9.12
CA LEU A 271 3.72 10.24 -7.88
C LEU A 271 4.67 10.65 -6.75
N THR A 272 5.86 10.07 -6.69
CA THR A 272 6.90 10.46 -5.71
C THR A 272 7.36 11.90 -5.90
N GLN A 273 7.52 12.35 -7.15
CA GLN A 273 7.88 13.74 -7.49
C GLN A 273 6.76 14.70 -7.09
N LEU A 274 5.50 14.32 -7.32
CA LEU A 274 4.35 15.09 -6.85
C LEU A 274 4.33 15.20 -5.32
N CYS A 275 4.53 14.09 -4.61
CA CYS A 275 4.59 14.06 -3.15
C CYS A 275 5.71 14.97 -2.60
N GLU A 276 6.89 14.96 -3.22
CA GLU A 276 8.00 15.85 -2.86
C GLU A 276 7.62 17.32 -3.04
N LYS A 277 7.07 17.68 -4.20
CA LYS A 277 6.65 19.04 -4.53
C LYS A 277 5.55 19.57 -3.60
N ILE A 278 4.62 18.70 -3.18
CA ILE A 278 3.62 19.02 -2.14
C ILE A 278 4.30 19.28 -0.80
N ASN A 279 5.26 18.42 -0.42
CA ASN A 279 5.92 18.49 0.88
C ASN A 279 6.89 19.67 1.03
N GLU A 280 7.43 20.21 -0.07
CA GLU A 280 8.13 21.49 -0.09
C GLU A 280 7.25 22.63 0.46
N LYS A 281 5.95 22.60 0.13
CA LYS A 281 4.94 23.56 0.56
C LYS A 281 4.35 23.22 1.93
N ARG A 282 4.29 21.93 2.28
CA ARG A 282 3.66 21.40 3.50
C ARG A 282 4.63 20.78 4.51
N LYS A 283 5.72 21.48 4.84
CA LYS A 283 6.76 20.99 5.76
C LYS A 283 6.26 20.52 7.13
N LYS A 284 5.19 21.14 7.66
CA LYS A 284 4.62 20.79 8.97
C LYS A 284 3.59 19.66 8.93
N GLN A 285 2.97 19.43 7.77
CA GLN A 285 1.91 18.44 7.55
C GLN A 285 2.18 17.70 6.24
N PRO A 286 3.29 16.94 6.17
CA PRO A 286 3.70 16.29 4.94
C PRO A 286 2.68 15.24 4.54
N CYS A 287 2.41 15.15 3.24
CA CYS A 287 1.69 14.05 2.65
C CYS A 287 2.60 12.81 2.54
N LEU A 288 1.96 11.65 2.51
CA LEU A 288 2.62 10.34 2.55
C LEU A 288 2.10 9.48 1.41
N THR A 289 3.00 8.67 0.84
CA THR A 289 2.65 7.70 -0.20
C THR A 289 2.68 6.28 0.36
N TRP A 290 1.73 5.47 -0.06
CA TRP A 290 1.58 4.08 0.39
C TRP A 290 1.30 3.16 -0.78
N ASP A 291 2.05 2.06 -0.89
CA ASP A 291 1.72 0.94 -1.76
C ASP A 291 0.68 0.04 -1.07
N ARG A 292 -0.51 -0.04 -1.68
CA ARG A 292 -1.67 -0.76 -1.14
C ARG A 292 -1.60 -2.26 -1.35
N LEU A 293 -0.96 -2.73 -2.43
CA LEU A 293 -0.92 -4.17 -2.79
C LEU A 293 0.37 -4.86 -2.36
N ARG A 294 1.45 -4.12 -2.08
CA ARG A 294 2.79 -4.65 -1.79
C ARG A 294 3.34 -5.56 -2.89
N SER A 295 2.82 -5.45 -4.10
CA SER A 295 3.10 -6.40 -5.17
C SER A 295 4.21 -5.92 -6.09
N TYR A 296 4.37 -4.60 -6.29
CA TYR A 296 5.32 -4.07 -7.27
C TYR A 296 5.95 -2.74 -6.83
N LYS A 297 7.23 -2.56 -7.19
CA LYS A 297 8.00 -1.32 -6.95
C LYS A 297 7.69 -0.19 -7.93
N ARG A 298 6.78 -0.40 -8.88
CA ARG A 298 6.35 0.64 -9.83
C ARG A 298 5.54 1.71 -9.13
N THR A 299 5.66 2.94 -9.60
CA THR A 299 4.91 4.09 -9.09
C THR A 299 4.01 4.66 -10.19
N VAL A 300 2.85 5.18 -9.79
CA VAL A 300 1.92 5.86 -10.69
C VAL A 300 2.64 7.03 -11.35
N GLN A 301 2.42 7.18 -12.66
CA GLN A 301 2.89 8.29 -13.48
C GLN A 301 1.70 9.16 -13.89
N LEU A 302 1.82 10.47 -13.72
CA LEU A 302 0.80 11.43 -14.12
C LEU A 302 1.35 12.30 -15.25
N GLY A 303 0.54 12.55 -16.27
CA GLY A 303 0.93 13.40 -17.39
C GLY A 303 -0.26 13.69 -18.30
N PRO A 304 -0.21 14.78 -19.10
CA PRO A 304 -1.33 15.14 -19.96
C PRO A 304 -1.70 14.07 -21.00
N LEU A 305 -3.00 13.87 -21.20
CA LEU A 305 -3.58 13.09 -22.29
C LEU A 305 -3.98 14.04 -23.43
N HIS A 306 -3.21 14.05 -24.52
CA HIS A 306 -3.60 14.80 -25.70
C HIS A 306 -4.72 14.06 -26.46
N GLN A 307 -5.87 14.71 -26.63
CA GLN A 307 -7.06 14.09 -27.25
C GLN A 307 -6.78 13.50 -28.64
N HIS A 308 -6.03 14.22 -29.49
CA HIS A 308 -5.65 13.73 -30.83
C HIS A 308 -4.77 12.49 -30.81
N GLN A 309 -3.92 12.33 -29.78
CA GLN A 309 -3.09 11.14 -29.62
C GLN A 309 -3.91 9.94 -29.14
N THR A 310 -5.09 10.15 -28.55
CA THR A 310 -5.82 9.07 -27.88
C THR A 310 -6.32 8.01 -28.87
N GLN A 311 -6.67 8.36 -30.12
CA GLN A 311 -7.10 7.38 -31.11
C GLN A 311 -5.94 6.50 -31.62
N GLU A 312 -4.79 7.10 -31.94
CA GLU A 312 -3.59 6.37 -32.34
C GLU A 312 -3.08 5.50 -31.19
N ARG A 313 -3.11 6.02 -29.96
CA ARG A 313 -2.79 5.26 -28.75
C ARG A 313 -3.74 4.09 -28.57
N LYS A 314 -5.07 4.32 -28.66
CA LYS A 314 -6.06 3.22 -28.62
C LYS A 314 -5.74 2.15 -29.64
N ALA A 315 -5.41 2.53 -30.88
CA ALA A 315 -5.04 1.58 -31.91
C ALA A 315 -3.75 0.82 -31.56
N ALA A 316 -2.73 1.47 -30.97
CA ALA A 316 -1.52 0.81 -30.50
C ALA A 316 -1.82 -0.21 -29.39
N PHE A 317 -2.59 0.18 -28.37
CA PHE A 317 -2.96 -0.71 -27.26
C PHE A 317 -3.91 -1.85 -27.67
N GLN A 318 -4.75 -1.65 -28.69
CA GLN A 318 -5.69 -2.67 -29.19
C GLN A 318 -5.06 -3.65 -30.18
N LYS A 319 -3.98 -3.25 -30.88
CA LYS A 319 -3.25 -4.15 -31.79
C LYS A 319 -2.52 -5.25 -31.04
N ASP A 320 -2.13 -5.00 -29.80
CA ASP A 320 -1.35 -5.94 -29.02
C ASP A 320 -2.25 -6.92 -28.26
N ALA A 321 -1.92 -8.21 -28.37
CA ALA A 321 -2.57 -9.25 -27.59
C ALA A 321 -2.44 -8.97 -26.08
N PRO A 322 -3.42 -9.38 -25.25
CA PRO A 322 -3.29 -9.29 -23.79
C PRO A 322 -2.01 -9.98 -23.32
N GLU A 323 -1.41 -9.49 -22.23
CA GLU A 323 -0.27 -10.18 -21.60
C GLU A 323 -0.70 -11.60 -21.19
N ARG A 324 0.01 -12.61 -21.71
CA ARG A 324 -0.32 -14.03 -21.45
C ARG A 324 0.63 -14.70 -20.46
N ALA A 325 1.84 -14.15 -20.32
CA ALA A 325 2.89 -14.66 -19.45
C ALA A 325 3.92 -13.55 -19.20
N SER A 326 4.63 -13.66 -18.07
CA SER A 326 5.76 -12.80 -17.73
C SER A 326 6.94 -13.63 -17.22
N ILE A 327 8.14 -13.08 -17.37
CA ILE A 327 9.39 -13.65 -16.85
C ILE A 327 10.12 -12.58 -16.04
N ASN A 328 10.69 -12.97 -14.89
CA ASN A 328 11.53 -12.10 -14.08
C ASN A 328 12.99 -12.43 -14.33
N LEU A 329 13.75 -11.48 -14.86
CA LEU A 329 15.18 -11.63 -15.15
C LEU A 329 16.01 -10.85 -14.13
N ARG A 330 17.03 -11.50 -13.57
CA ARG A 330 18.00 -10.87 -12.66
C ARG A 330 19.38 -10.83 -13.30
N LEU A 331 19.90 -9.63 -13.51
CA LEU A 331 21.25 -9.41 -14.02
C LEU A 331 22.19 -9.11 -12.85
N SER A 332 23.31 -9.83 -12.75
CA SER A 332 24.35 -9.58 -11.75
C SER A 332 25.47 -8.74 -12.38
N LEU A 333 25.64 -7.52 -11.90
CA LEU A 333 26.59 -6.55 -12.47
C LEU A 333 27.91 -6.56 -11.69
N LYS A 334 29.00 -6.21 -12.39
CA LYS A 334 30.33 -6.00 -11.78
C LYS A 334 30.51 -4.59 -11.19
N VAL A 335 29.53 -3.71 -11.40
CA VAL A 335 29.51 -2.33 -10.93
C VAL A 335 28.45 -2.18 -9.84
N GLU A 336 28.62 -1.19 -8.97
CA GLU A 336 27.67 -0.92 -7.87
C GLU A 336 26.39 -0.24 -8.34
N ASP A 337 26.47 0.50 -9.45
CA ASP A 337 25.38 1.28 -10.03
C ASP A 337 25.51 1.35 -11.56
N LEU A 338 24.41 1.68 -12.25
CA LEU A 338 24.41 2.03 -13.67
C LEU A 338 24.16 3.53 -13.83
N ASP A 339 24.92 4.18 -14.71
CA ASP A 339 24.63 5.55 -15.10
C ASP A 339 23.42 5.64 -16.07
N GLU A 340 22.92 6.86 -16.29
CA GLU A 340 21.75 7.08 -17.16
C GLU A 340 21.95 6.52 -18.58
N ASN A 341 23.14 6.69 -19.18
CA ASN A 341 23.41 6.22 -20.54
C ASN A 341 23.40 4.69 -20.59
N GLN A 342 23.98 4.03 -19.59
CA GLN A 342 23.97 2.58 -19.47
C GLN A 342 22.54 2.05 -19.29
N ILE A 343 21.72 2.70 -18.45
CA ILE A 343 20.31 2.32 -18.25
C ILE A 343 19.53 2.44 -19.56
N ARG A 344 19.65 3.57 -20.27
CA ARG A 344 18.99 3.78 -21.57
C ARG A 344 19.44 2.75 -22.60
N TYR A 345 20.74 2.49 -22.68
CA TYR A 345 21.29 1.49 -23.60
C TYR A 345 20.73 0.10 -23.35
N VAL A 346 20.73 -0.38 -22.10
CA VAL A 346 20.14 -1.67 -21.75
C VAL A 346 18.64 -1.72 -22.06
N ALA A 347 17.91 -0.64 -21.76
CA ALA A 347 16.48 -0.53 -22.02
C ALA A 347 16.13 -0.59 -23.52
N GLN A 348 17.00 -0.08 -24.39
CA GLN A 348 16.82 -0.12 -25.85
C GLN A 348 17.25 -1.46 -26.46
N GLU A 349 18.30 -2.07 -25.92
CA GLU A 349 18.87 -3.29 -26.46
C GLU A 349 18.03 -4.54 -26.18
N ILE A 350 17.39 -4.65 -25.01
CA ILE A 350 16.56 -5.82 -24.70
C ILE A 350 15.41 -5.98 -25.71
N PRO A 351 14.61 -4.93 -26.03
CA PRO A 351 13.63 -4.98 -27.12
C PRO A 351 14.21 -5.35 -28.48
N ARG A 352 15.41 -4.84 -28.81
CA ARG A 352 16.09 -5.18 -30.07
C ARG A 352 16.40 -6.67 -30.14
N ILE A 353 17.03 -7.23 -29.11
CA ILE A 353 17.38 -8.65 -29.03
C ILE A 353 16.12 -9.52 -29.10
N CYS A 354 15.06 -9.19 -28.34
CA CYS A 354 13.80 -9.94 -28.38
C CYS A 354 13.19 -9.99 -29.79
N ARG A 355 13.22 -8.88 -30.53
CA ARG A 355 12.78 -8.85 -31.94
C ARG A 355 13.65 -9.74 -32.83
N GLU A 356 14.97 -9.72 -32.66
CA GLU A 356 15.91 -10.56 -33.43
C GLU A 356 15.66 -12.05 -33.20
N VAL A 357 15.36 -12.46 -31.96
CA VAL A 357 15.06 -13.86 -31.61
C VAL A 357 13.58 -14.23 -31.77
N LYS A 358 12.76 -13.33 -32.34
CA LYS A 358 11.31 -13.53 -32.57
C LYS A 358 10.52 -13.81 -31.30
N VAL A 359 10.93 -13.23 -30.17
CA VAL A 359 10.17 -13.23 -28.93
C VAL A 359 9.31 -11.97 -28.92
N ASP A 360 8.00 -12.16 -29.02
CA ASP A 360 7.03 -11.06 -28.96
C ASP A 360 6.91 -10.58 -27.51
N ILE A 361 7.43 -9.39 -27.23
CA ILE A 361 7.39 -8.78 -25.91
C ILE A 361 6.48 -7.55 -25.95
N ARG A 362 5.56 -7.50 -24.98
CA ARG A 362 4.66 -6.36 -24.83
C ARG A 362 5.25 -5.23 -24.02
N ARG A 363 6.03 -5.54 -22.98
CA ARG A 363 6.63 -4.53 -22.09
C ARG A 363 7.79 -5.13 -21.31
N ILE A 364 8.71 -4.27 -20.87
CA ILE A 364 9.79 -4.61 -19.95
C ILE A 364 9.71 -3.66 -18.77
N TYR A 365 9.95 -4.20 -17.59
CA TYR A 365 9.92 -3.45 -16.33
C TYR A 365 11.26 -3.52 -15.62
N TRP A 366 11.65 -2.41 -15.00
CA TRP A 366 12.72 -2.37 -14.03
C TRP A 366 12.20 -2.75 -12.64
N GLU A 367 12.60 -3.93 -12.15
CA GLU A 367 12.20 -4.46 -10.84
C GLU A 367 13.02 -3.86 -9.68
N GLY A 368 14.11 -3.16 -9.98
CA GLY A 368 14.92 -2.45 -9.00
C GLY A 368 16.38 -2.92 -8.94
N MET A 369 17.23 -2.03 -8.43
CA MET A 369 18.64 -2.31 -8.19
C MET A 369 18.88 -2.79 -6.76
N THR A 370 19.77 -3.77 -6.57
CA THR A 370 20.23 -4.18 -5.24
C THR A 370 21.75 -4.11 -5.19
N THR A 371 22.29 -3.20 -4.40
CA THR A 371 23.74 -3.10 -4.18
C THR A 371 24.14 -3.99 -3.02
N LYS A 372 25.03 -4.95 -3.26
CA LYS A 372 25.65 -5.73 -2.17
C LYS A 372 26.78 -4.89 -1.59
N LYS A 373 26.52 -4.20 -0.46
CA LYS A 373 27.60 -3.62 0.33
C LYS A 373 28.48 -4.77 0.84
N ARG A 374 29.75 -4.82 0.42
CA ARG A 374 30.73 -5.71 1.05
C ARG A 374 30.79 -5.32 2.52
N THR A 375 30.32 -6.22 3.38
CA THR A 375 30.50 -6.06 4.82
C THR A 375 31.98 -6.30 5.10
N MET A 376 32.62 -5.51 5.97
CA MET A 376 34.06 -5.65 6.25
C MET A 376 34.47 -7.10 6.61
N SER A 377 33.57 -7.90 7.18
CA SER A 377 33.79 -9.33 7.44
C SER A 377 34.09 -10.16 6.17
N SER A 378 33.50 -9.84 5.01
CA SER A 378 33.80 -10.56 3.76
C SER A 378 35.15 -10.16 3.16
N ILE A 379 35.74 -9.04 3.59
CA ILE A 379 37.10 -8.63 3.20
C ILE A 379 38.11 -9.44 4.03
N ILE A 380 37.84 -9.65 5.32
CA ILE A 380 38.69 -10.46 6.20
C ILE A 380 38.72 -11.94 5.76
N GLU A 381 37.58 -12.50 5.32
CA GLU A 381 37.53 -13.89 4.83
C GLU A 381 38.23 -14.06 3.47
N ALA A 382 38.08 -13.10 2.55
CA ALA A 382 38.69 -13.16 1.22
C ALA A 382 40.23 -13.01 1.26
N ASP A 383 40.76 -12.26 2.22
CA ASP A 383 42.21 -12.14 2.43
C ASP A 383 42.79 -13.32 3.25
N SER A 384 41.95 -14.21 3.80
CA SER A 384 42.39 -15.38 4.58
C SER A 384 42.56 -16.66 3.76
N GLU A 385 41.98 -16.75 2.56
CA GLU A 385 42.04 -17.98 1.74
C GLU A 385 43.34 -18.13 0.92
N ASP A 386 44.17 -17.07 0.80
CA ASP A 386 45.48 -17.15 0.12
C ASP A 386 46.67 -17.41 1.06
N ALA A 387 46.42 -17.57 2.37
CA ALA A 387 47.47 -17.79 3.36
C ALA A 387 47.17 -19.00 4.26
N PHE A 388 47.12 -20.20 3.69
CA PHE A 388 47.68 -21.46 4.25
C PHE A 388 47.19 -22.67 3.41
N LYS A 389 47.94 -23.03 2.36
CA LYS A 389 47.87 -24.40 1.81
C LYS A 389 48.70 -25.32 2.71
N VAL A 390 48.07 -25.92 3.71
CA VAL A 390 48.61 -27.11 4.39
C VAL A 390 48.15 -28.32 3.59
N PRO A 391 49.05 -29.20 3.13
CA PRO A 391 48.64 -30.46 2.55
C PRO A 391 48.11 -31.35 3.68
N ILE A 392 46.80 -31.59 3.70
CA ILE A 392 46.20 -32.62 4.56
C ILE A 392 45.96 -33.85 3.69
N ASP A 393 46.61 -34.92 4.14
CA ASP A 393 46.63 -36.27 3.65
C ASP A 393 45.23 -36.90 3.68
N ASP A 394 45.03 -37.78 2.71
CA ASP A 394 43.80 -38.50 2.40
C ASP A 394 43.63 -39.67 3.37
N ARG A 395 42.64 -39.58 4.28
CA ARG A 395 42.08 -40.74 4.98
C ARG A 395 40.71 -40.42 5.56
N GLY A 396 39.73 -41.21 5.13
CA GLY A 396 38.32 -40.94 5.29
C GLY A 396 37.78 -41.03 6.71
N GLU A 397 36.60 -40.44 6.89
CA GLU A 397 35.62 -40.86 7.88
C GLU A 397 34.21 -40.47 7.41
N ASP A 398 33.29 -41.42 7.62
CA ASP A 398 31.89 -41.39 7.26
C ASP A 398 31.07 -40.43 8.13
N GLY A 399 30.05 -39.83 7.49
CA GLY A 399 28.69 -39.73 8.03
C GLY A 399 28.42 -38.79 9.21
N ILE A 400 27.83 -37.64 8.92
CA ILE A 400 26.57 -37.15 9.51
C ILE A 400 25.93 -36.19 8.49
N GLY A 401 24.82 -36.62 7.90
CA GLY A 401 24.07 -35.84 6.92
C GLY A 401 23.44 -34.60 7.56
N ARG A 402 23.83 -33.40 7.10
CA ARG A 402 23.10 -32.17 7.39
C ARG A 402 21.69 -32.27 6.80
N PRO A 403 20.63 -31.94 7.57
CA PRO A 403 19.28 -31.92 7.02
C PRO A 403 19.20 -30.82 5.96
N ARG A 404 18.80 -31.20 4.73
CA ARG A 404 18.48 -30.23 3.68
C ARG A 404 17.27 -29.41 4.12
N PRO A 405 17.28 -28.07 4.02
CA PRO A 405 16.11 -27.26 4.31
C PRO A 405 15.09 -27.50 3.19
N MET A 406 14.14 -28.41 3.41
CA MET A 406 13.00 -28.57 2.53
C MET A 406 11.90 -27.56 2.87
N ILE A 407 11.91 -26.50 2.06
CA ILE A 407 10.77 -25.90 1.34
C ILE A 407 9.62 -25.27 2.15
N PHE A 408 9.90 -24.10 2.74
CA PHE A 408 8.88 -23.09 3.07
C PHE A 408 7.96 -22.77 1.87
N GLU A 409 8.50 -22.82 0.65
CA GLU A 409 7.80 -22.56 -0.60
C GLU A 409 6.68 -23.58 -0.90
N ALA A 410 6.85 -24.86 -0.56
CA ALA A 410 5.84 -25.92 -0.76
C ALA A 410 4.68 -25.76 0.23
N ALA A 411 4.97 -25.33 1.46
CA ALA A 411 3.96 -25.00 2.46
C ALA A 411 3.14 -23.77 2.02
N VAL A 412 3.81 -22.71 1.55
CA VAL A 412 3.15 -21.51 1.00
C VAL A 412 2.30 -21.86 -0.23
N HIS A 413 2.80 -22.70 -1.14
CA HIS A 413 2.02 -23.18 -2.29
C HIS A 413 0.77 -23.96 -1.88
N SER A 414 0.86 -24.80 -0.85
CA SER A 414 -0.27 -25.59 -0.35
C SER A 414 -1.35 -24.72 0.29
N VAL A 415 -0.95 -23.71 1.09
CA VAL A 415 -1.87 -22.72 1.67
C VAL A 415 -2.54 -21.89 0.59
N ASN A 416 -1.78 -21.43 -0.41
CA ASN A 416 -2.33 -20.67 -1.54
C ASN A 416 -3.30 -21.50 -2.38
N ARG A 417 -3.06 -22.80 -2.56
CA ARG A 417 -3.98 -23.70 -3.27
C ARG A 417 -5.28 -23.88 -2.50
N ALA A 418 -5.22 -24.05 -1.17
CA ALA A 418 -6.39 -24.10 -0.31
C ALA A 418 -7.21 -22.81 -0.36
N TYR A 419 -6.54 -21.64 -0.40
CA TYR A 419 -7.20 -20.34 -0.51
C TYR A 419 -7.92 -20.16 -1.86
N ARG A 420 -7.32 -20.64 -2.96
CA ARG A 420 -7.96 -20.63 -4.28
C ARG A 420 -9.20 -21.52 -4.33
N VAL A 421 -9.14 -22.72 -3.74
CA VAL A 421 -10.30 -23.62 -3.64
C VAL A 421 -11.42 -22.97 -2.83
N ARG A 422 -11.10 -22.32 -1.70
CA ARG A 422 -12.07 -21.56 -0.90
C ARG A 422 -12.77 -20.47 -1.70
N ASN A 423 -12.00 -19.67 -2.44
CA ASN A 423 -12.55 -18.56 -3.22
C ASN A 423 -13.35 -19.03 -4.43
N ALA A 424 -12.98 -20.14 -5.06
CA ALA A 424 -13.77 -20.78 -6.12
C ALA A 424 -15.13 -21.27 -5.57
N PHE A 425 -15.13 -21.87 -4.37
CA PHE A 425 -16.35 -22.34 -3.72
C PHE A 425 -17.28 -21.18 -3.35
N ARG A 426 -16.73 -20.07 -2.86
CA ARG A 426 -17.48 -18.84 -2.58
C ARG A 426 -18.16 -18.27 -3.83
N ARG A 427 -17.42 -18.20 -4.95
CA ARG A 427 -17.99 -17.77 -6.25
C ARG A 427 -19.10 -18.70 -6.74
N MET A 428 -18.97 -20.01 -6.54
CA MET A 428 -20.05 -20.97 -6.85
C MET A 428 -21.29 -20.76 -5.96
N GLN A 429 -21.10 -20.34 -4.71
CA GLN A 429 -22.18 -20.01 -3.80
C GLN A 429 -22.90 -18.71 -4.21
N ASP A 430 -22.16 -17.68 -4.59
CA ASP A 430 -22.70 -16.37 -4.98
C ASP A 430 -23.43 -16.42 -6.34
N ASN A 431 -23.04 -17.33 -7.23
CA ASN A 431 -23.66 -17.50 -8.56
C ASN A 431 -24.86 -18.46 -8.60
N ARG A 432 -25.25 -19.12 -7.50
CA ARG A 432 -26.43 -20.01 -7.49
C ARG A 432 -27.72 -19.21 -7.27
N ARG A 433 -28.63 -19.29 -8.26
CA ARG A 433 -30.01 -18.81 -8.11
C ARG A 433 -30.75 -19.65 -7.06
N PRO A 434 -31.58 -19.06 -6.20
CA PRO A 434 -32.30 -19.80 -5.18
C PRO A 434 -33.35 -20.71 -5.83
N THR A 435 -33.07 -22.01 -5.84
CA THR A 435 -34.08 -23.02 -6.16
C THR A 435 -34.14 -24.01 -5.00
N CYS A 436 -35.38 -24.24 -4.55
CA CYS A 436 -35.83 -25.12 -3.46
C CYS A 436 -35.01 -25.08 -2.15
N GLU A 437 -35.60 -24.52 -1.09
CA GLU A 437 -35.05 -24.44 0.28
C GLU A 437 -34.58 -25.78 0.87
N ARG A 438 -35.02 -26.92 0.30
CA ARG A 438 -34.77 -28.26 0.82
C ARG A 438 -33.39 -28.84 0.49
N GLU A 439 -32.72 -28.39 -0.57
CA GLU A 439 -31.34 -28.84 -0.91
C GLU A 439 -30.24 -28.04 -0.20
N ASN A 440 -30.60 -26.87 0.36
CA ASN A 440 -29.63 -25.97 0.99
C ASN A 440 -29.06 -26.52 2.30
N GLY A 441 -29.83 -27.31 3.06
CA GLY A 441 -29.38 -27.82 4.37
C GLY A 441 -28.22 -28.82 4.28
N VAL A 442 -28.34 -29.81 3.38
CA VAL A 442 -27.31 -30.85 3.20
C VAL A 442 -26.04 -30.26 2.58
N PHE A 443 -26.19 -29.34 1.63
CA PHE A 443 -25.06 -28.67 1.00
C PHE A 443 -24.33 -27.72 1.96
N GLN A 444 -25.05 -26.96 2.78
CA GLN A 444 -24.44 -26.11 3.81
C GLN A 444 -23.71 -26.93 4.88
N LEU A 445 -24.26 -28.08 5.27
CA LEU A 445 -23.59 -28.98 6.20
C LEU A 445 -22.31 -29.56 5.60
N PHE A 446 -22.36 -30.04 4.35
CA PHE A 446 -21.21 -30.54 3.62
C PHE A 446 -20.11 -29.47 3.46
N ALA A 447 -20.50 -28.25 3.07
CA ALA A 447 -19.57 -27.12 2.93
C ALA A 447 -18.92 -26.73 4.27
N ARG A 448 -19.68 -26.74 5.37
CA ARG A 448 -19.14 -26.49 6.72
C ARG A 448 -18.17 -27.58 7.14
N THR A 449 -18.50 -28.86 6.95
CA THR A 449 -17.63 -29.99 7.28
C THR A 449 -16.34 -29.99 6.46
N LEU A 450 -16.43 -29.69 5.17
CA LEU A 450 -15.26 -29.57 4.29
C LEU A 450 -14.36 -28.40 4.71
N MET A 451 -14.96 -27.26 5.07
CA MET A 451 -14.24 -26.07 5.54
C MET A 451 -13.52 -26.34 6.88
N THR A 452 -14.21 -26.94 7.85
CA THR A 452 -13.59 -27.28 9.15
C THR A 452 -12.50 -28.34 8.99
N GLY A 453 -12.71 -29.36 8.15
CA GLY A 453 -11.69 -30.37 7.85
C GLY A 453 -10.45 -29.79 7.17
N SER A 454 -10.63 -28.90 6.20
CA SER A 454 -9.51 -28.24 5.51
C SER A 454 -8.72 -27.29 6.42
N MET A 455 -9.38 -26.58 7.33
CA MET A 455 -8.70 -25.74 8.32
C MET A 455 -7.96 -26.58 9.36
N ALA A 456 -8.56 -27.65 9.86
CA ALA A 456 -7.91 -28.57 10.79
C ALA A 456 -6.65 -29.19 10.16
N LEU A 457 -6.72 -29.59 8.88
CA LEU A 457 -5.57 -30.11 8.14
C LEU A 457 -4.49 -29.04 7.95
N ALA A 458 -4.87 -27.80 7.63
CA ALA A 458 -3.92 -26.70 7.47
C ALA A 458 -3.21 -26.35 8.79
N PHE A 459 -3.95 -26.27 9.91
CA PHE A 459 -3.35 -26.07 11.24
C PHE A 459 -2.48 -27.24 11.66
N ALA A 460 -2.86 -28.47 11.32
CA ALA A 460 -2.04 -29.65 11.58
C ALA A 460 -0.74 -29.63 10.78
N LEU A 461 -0.77 -29.25 9.51
CA LEU A 461 0.43 -29.12 8.66
C LEU A 461 1.36 -28.01 9.17
N VAL A 462 0.81 -26.87 9.61
CA VAL A 462 1.60 -25.80 10.23
C VAL A 462 2.18 -26.25 11.58
N GLY A 463 1.40 -26.97 12.40
CA GLY A 463 1.89 -27.55 13.66
C GLY A 463 3.02 -28.55 13.46
N ALA A 464 2.91 -29.44 12.48
CA ALA A 464 3.97 -30.38 12.11
C ALA A 464 5.23 -29.67 11.60
N LEU A 465 5.08 -28.59 10.83
CA LEU A 465 6.22 -27.80 10.33
C LEU A 465 6.92 -26.98 11.44
N VAL A 466 6.19 -26.58 12.48
CA VAL A 466 6.74 -25.72 13.55
C VAL A 466 7.29 -26.52 14.73
N PHE A 467 6.81 -27.75 15.00
CA PHE A 467 7.06 -28.41 16.29
C PHE A 467 7.74 -29.80 16.26
N THR A 468 8.13 -30.36 15.11
CA THR A 468 8.73 -31.71 15.10
C THR A 468 10.14 -31.76 14.53
N GLU A 469 11.14 -31.85 15.41
CA GLU A 469 12.55 -32.12 15.06
C GLU A 469 12.88 -33.63 14.96
N THR A 470 11.97 -34.53 15.34
CA THR A 470 12.24 -35.99 15.31
C THR A 470 11.13 -36.80 14.63
N LYS A 471 11.54 -37.86 13.91
CA LYS A 471 10.69 -38.74 13.08
C LYS A 471 9.57 -39.42 13.88
N GLU A 472 9.80 -39.76 15.15
CA GLU A 472 8.82 -40.42 16.02
C GLU A 472 7.65 -39.49 16.39
N ARG A 473 7.91 -38.18 16.57
CA ARG A 473 6.87 -37.19 16.86
C ARG A 473 5.99 -36.91 15.65
N CYS A 474 6.53 -36.98 14.43
CA CYS A 474 5.73 -36.88 13.20
C CYS A 474 4.73 -38.04 13.09
N ILE A 475 5.12 -39.26 13.48
CA ILE A 475 4.25 -40.44 13.40
C ILE A 475 3.12 -40.36 14.42
N LEU A 476 3.43 -40.00 15.69
CA LEU A 476 2.42 -39.81 16.73
C LEU A 476 1.45 -38.67 16.40
N PHE A 477 1.95 -37.57 15.85
CA PHE A 477 1.11 -36.46 15.42
C PHE A 477 0.22 -36.83 14.22
N GLY A 478 0.78 -37.53 13.22
CA GLY A 478 0.02 -38.05 12.07
C GLY A 478 -1.11 -39.01 12.50
N ALA A 479 -0.84 -39.89 13.47
CA ALA A 479 -1.86 -40.77 14.05
C ALA A 479 -2.95 -39.98 14.78
N GLY A 480 -2.60 -38.90 15.50
CA GLY A 480 -3.56 -38.01 16.16
C GLY A 480 -4.48 -37.30 15.17
N VAL A 481 -3.94 -36.76 14.07
CA VAL A 481 -4.73 -36.12 13.01
C VAL A 481 -5.65 -37.13 12.33
N ALA A 482 -5.14 -38.33 12.01
CA ALA A 482 -5.95 -39.38 11.42
C ALA A 482 -7.12 -39.79 12.33
N MET A 483 -6.92 -39.88 13.64
CA MET A 483 -7.99 -40.14 14.61
C MET A 483 -9.04 -39.04 14.63
N VAL A 484 -8.64 -37.76 14.62
CA VAL A 484 -9.60 -36.64 14.60
C VAL A 484 -10.43 -36.63 13.32
N VAL A 485 -9.82 -36.90 12.17
CA VAL A 485 -10.52 -37.01 10.88
C VAL A 485 -11.48 -38.20 10.90
N ALA A 486 -11.04 -39.37 11.36
CA ALA A 486 -11.89 -40.56 11.48
C ALA A 486 -13.10 -40.32 12.39
N TYR A 487 -12.89 -39.66 13.54
CA TYR A 487 -13.96 -39.30 14.47
C TYR A 487 -14.98 -38.34 13.82
N GLN A 488 -14.52 -37.33 13.07
CA GLN A 488 -15.39 -36.42 12.34
C GLN A 488 -16.21 -37.13 11.25
N MET A 489 -15.61 -38.08 10.52
CA MET A 489 -16.33 -38.88 9.52
C MET A 489 -17.38 -39.79 10.18
N GLN A 490 -17.07 -40.39 11.33
CA GLN A 490 -18.04 -41.20 12.09
C GLN A 490 -19.23 -40.37 12.58
N GLN A 491 -19.00 -39.13 13.04
CA GLN A 491 -20.09 -38.21 13.44
C GLN A 491 -20.97 -37.83 12.25
N LEU A 492 -20.39 -37.61 11.07
CA LEU A 492 -21.13 -37.34 9.85
C LEU A 492 -22.00 -38.54 9.45
N GLU A 493 -21.46 -39.74 9.52
CA GLU A 493 -22.19 -40.97 9.21
C GLU A 493 -23.35 -41.22 10.18
N GLN A 494 -23.14 -41.00 11.47
CA GLN A 494 -24.20 -41.09 12.49
C GLN A 494 -25.32 -40.08 12.25
N SER A 495 -24.97 -38.85 11.85
CA SER A 495 -25.95 -37.81 11.48
C SER A 495 -26.78 -38.24 10.26
N LEU A 496 -26.13 -38.78 9.22
CA LEU A 496 -26.81 -39.27 8.01
C LEU A 496 -27.71 -40.49 8.31
N GLN A 497 -27.30 -41.40 9.20
CA GLN A 497 -28.12 -42.54 9.60
C GLN A 497 -29.32 -42.13 10.45
N GLY A 498 -29.16 -41.14 11.34
CA GLY A 498 -30.26 -40.57 12.13
C GLY A 498 -31.33 -39.93 11.24
N ASP A 499 -30.91 -39.27 10.17
CA ASP A 499 -31.81 -38.65 9.20
C ASP A 499 -32.52 -39.68 8.32
N ARG A 500 -31.87 -40.80 7.94
CA ARG A 500 -32.52 -41.93 7.26
C ARG A 500 -33.63 -42.57 8.11
N ARG A 501 -33.39 -42.77 9.42
CA ARG A 501 -34.40 -43.32 10.35
C ARG A 501 -35.61 -42.41 10.52
N ARG A 502 -35.42 -41.08 10.53
CA ARG A 502 -36.52 -40.11 10.63
C ARG A 502 -37.41 -40.04 9.39
N ARG A 503 -36.89 -40.45 8.23
CA ARG A 503 -37.63 -40.40 6.95
C ARG A 503 -38.41 -41.68 6.62
N GLY A 504 -38.40 -42.70 7.49
CA GLY A 504 -39.16 -43.94 7.26
C GLY A 504 -38.75 -44.73 6.00
N LEU A 505 -37.60 -44.40 5.40
CA LEU A 505 -37.05 -45.10 4.25
C LEU A 505 -36.28 -46.31 4.77
N ARG A 506 -36.85 -47.50 4.58
CA ARG A 506 -36.15 -48.78 4.72
C ARG A 506 -35.20 -49.00 3.55
#